data_AF-A0A4U8YMT2-F1
#
_entry.id   AF-A0A4U8YMT2-F1
#
_cell.length_a   1.000
_cell.length_b   1.000
_cell.length_c   1.000
_cell.angle_alpha   90.00
_cell.angle_beta   90.00
_cell.angle_gamma   90.00
#
_symmetry.space_group_name_H-M   'P 1'
#
loop_
_entity.id
_entity.type
_entity.pdbx_description
1 polymer ?
#
loop_
_entity_poly.entity_id
_entity_poly.type
_entity_poly.pdbx_seq_one_letter_code
_entity_poly.pdbx_strand_id
1 'polypeptide(L)'
;MKALKRCVTRFLAVALVVTAATLVAGPVSAGVFDFTYGRVAEPGSDLYALGNEALERGLGGTAYFTNGEGRVVEVRAKKMASGDLRVTKRRVFIPKNYVAKNHDQTLEAEQTYSRLEELAEESPWVGGYALLPQNEGYEAYKFGVMVETEFNRNHVSDN
;
A
#
# COMPACT_ATOMS: atom_id res chain seq x y z
N MET A 1 36.27 -31.64 -45.00
CA MET A 1 34.84 -31.33 -44.79
C MET A 1 34.16 -32.07 -43.61
N LYS A 2 34.88 -32.64 -42.63
CA LYS A 2 34.27 -33.32 -41.45
C LYS A 2 34.38 -32.56 -40.12
N ALA A 3 35.28 -31.57 -40.01
CA ALA A 3 35.48 -30.80 -38.77
C ALA A 3 34.46 -29.67 -38.58
N LEU A 4 34.05 -28.99 -39.67
CA LEU A 4 33.12 -27.85 -39.60
C LEU A 4 31.70 -28.23 -39.13
N LYS A 5 31.24 -29.45 -39.45
CA LYS A 5 29.88 -29.91 -39.11
C LYS A 5 29.67 -30.25 -37.63
N ARG A 6 30.75 -30.53 -36.88
CA ARG A 6 30.68 -30.91 -35.45
C ARG A 6 30.71 -29.70 -34.50
N CYS A 7 31.17 -28.54 -34.96
CA CYS A 7 31.23 -27.34 -34.13
C CYS A 7 29.85 -26.66 -34.05
N VAL A 8 29.12 -26.59 -35.17
CA VAL A 8 27.80 -25.93 -35.24
C VAL A 8 26.73 -26.66 -34.41
N THR A 9 26.81 -27.99 -34.30
CA THR A 9 25.82 -28.81 -33.59
C THR A 9 25.93 -28.75 -32.07
N ARG A 10 27.04 -28.26 -31.51
CA ARG A 10 27.21 -28.14 -30.05
C ARG A 10 26.84 -26.76 -29.49
N PHE A 11 26.81 -25.72 -30.33
CA PHE A 11 26.43 -24.38 -29.89
C PHE A 11 24.93 -24.09 -29.99
N LEU A 12 24.16 -24.88 -30.75
CA LEU A 12 22.71 -24.67 -30.86
C LEU A 12 21.94 -25.01 -29.58
N ALA A 13 22.38 -26.02 -28.82
CA ALA A 13 21.68 -26.43 -27.61
C ALA A 13 21.91 -25.47 -26.43
N VAL A 14 23.02 -24.74 -26.40
CA VAL A 14 23.33 -23.79 -25.32
C VAL A 14 22.58 -22.46 -25.52
N ALA A 15 22.40 -22.02 -26.76
CA ALA A 15 21.68 -20.78 -27.08
C ALA A 15 20.17 -20.86 -26.77
N LEU A 16 19.58 -22.05 -26.83
CA LEU A 16 18.14 -22.25 -26.63
C LEU A 16 17.75 -22.36 -25.14
N VAL A 17 18.68 -22.77 -24.27
CA VAL A 17 18.45 -22.83 -22.82
C VAL A 17 18.61 -21.46 -22.16
N VAL A 18 19.50 -20.60 -22.70
CA VAL A 18 19.67 -19.24 -22.17
C VAL A 18 18.51 -18.31 -22.57
N THR A 19 17.91 -18.50 -23.75
CA THR A 19 16.75 -17.70 -24.18
C THR A 19 15.47 -18.06 -23.42
N ALA A 20 15.28 -19.32 -23.03
CA ALA A 20 14.12 -19.76 -22.25
C ALA A 20 14.10 -19.24 -20.80
N ALA A 21 15.26 -18.90 -20.22
CA ALA A 21 15.33 -18.36 -18.85
C ALA A 21 15.03 -16.86 -18.76
N THR A 22 15.05 -16.13 -19.89
CA THR A 22 14.82 -14.66 -19.88
C THR A 22 13.35 -14.26 -19.96
N LEU A 23 12.43 -15.19 -20.25
CA LEU A 23 11.00 -14.88 -20.44
C LEU A 23 10.14 -14.92 -19.18
N VAL A 24 10.72 -15.21 -18.00
CA VAL A 24 10.00 -15.17 -16.70
C VAL A 24 10.47 -14.02 -15.81
N ALA A 25 11.38 -13.18 -16.30
CA ALA A 25 11.58 -11.86 -15.72
C ALA A 25 10.50 -10.93 -16.28
N GLY A 26 9.25 -11.14 -15.84
CA GLY A 26 8.23 -10.10 -15.95
C GLY A 26 8.81 -8.78 -15.44
N PRO A 27 8.37 -7.63 -15.94
CA PRO A 27 8.83 -6.36 -15.41
C PRO A 27 8.52 -6.39 -13.91
N VAL A 28 9.56 -6.55 -13.10
CA VAL A 28 9.53 -6.05 -11.73
C VAL A 28 9.35 -4.57 -11.94
N SER A 29 8.09 -4.16 -12.01
CA SER A 29 7.67 -2.80 -11.75
C SER A 29 8.03 -2.55 -10.29
N ALA A 30 9.33 -2.41 -10.03
CA ALA A 30 9.82 -1.57 -8.97
C ALA A 30 9.35 -0.18 -9.37
N GLY A 31 8.10 0.12 -9.05
CA GLY A 31 7.62 1.48 -9.05
C GLY A 31 8.66 2.24 -8.25
N VAL A 32 9.38 3.14 -8.92
CA VAL A 32 10.36 4.01 -8.29
C VAL A 32 9.55 4.99 -7.45
N PHE A 33 9.06 4.50 -6.32
CA PHE A 33 8.43 5.32 -5.30
C PHE A 33 9.57 6.00 -4.55
N ASP A 34 9.66 7.31 -4.73
CA ASP A 34 10.67 8.15 -4.13
C ASP A 34 10.36 8.35 -2.64
N PHE A 35 10.91 7.48 -1.79
CA PHE A 35 10.80 7.54 -0.32
C PHE A 35 11.77 8.55 0.33
N THR A 36 12.32 9.49 -0.45
CA THR A 36 13.20 10.54 0.08
C THR A 36 12.53 11.41 1.15
N TYR A 37 11.19 11.45 1.20
CA TYR A 37 10.39 12.30 2.10
C TYR A 37 9.85 11.61 3.38
N GLY A 38 10.12 10.32 3.61
CA GLY A 38 9.72 9.65 4.85
C GLY A 38 10.62 10.03 6.03
N ARG A 39 10.04 10.16 7.24
CA ARG A 39 10.82 10.41 8.47
C ARG A 39 11.46 9.11 8.95
N VAL A 40 12.68 9.21 9.50
CA VAL A 40 13.31 8.06 10.18
C VAL A 40 12.49 7.76 11.44
N ALA A 41 12.07 6.51 11.59
CA ALA A 41 11.31 6.05 12.74
C ALA A 41 12.26 5.56 13.83
N GLU A 42 12.12 6.12 15.03
CA GLU A 42 12.94 5.72 16.18
C GLU A 42 12.47 4.35 16.70
N PRO A 43 13.38 3.38 16.93
CA PRO A 43 13.04 2.10 17.54
C PRO A 43 12.26 2.29 18.85
N GLY A 44 11.18 1.53 19.02
CA GLY A 44 10.29 1.63 20.17
C GLY A 44 9.19 2.69 20.07
N SER A 45 9.19 3.54 19.03
CA SER A 45 8.10 4.47 18.77
C SER A 45 6.91 3.79 18.05
N ASP A 46 5.70 4.35 18.20
CA ASP A 46 4.50 3.89 17.46
C ASP A 46 4.72 3.90 15.95
N LEU A 47 5.44 4.91 15.44
CA LEU A 47 5.73 5.01 14.02
C LEU A 47 6.62 3.85 13.55
N TYR A 48 7.58 3.45 14.38
CA TYR A 48 8.46 2.32 14.07
C TYR A 48 7.68 1.01 14.09
N ALA A 49 6.77 0.82 15.06
CA ALA A 49 5.88 -0.33 15.11
C ALA A 49 5.00 -0.43 13.84
N LEU A 50 4.31 0.66 13.48
CA LEU A 50 3.50 0.74 12.26
C LEU A 50 4.33 0.50 11.00
N GLY A 51 5.54 1.07 10.95
CA GLY A 51 6.43 0.91 9.80
C GLY A 51 6.96 -0.51 9.64
N ASN A 52 7.30 -1.18 10.73
CA ASN A 52 7.70 -2.59 10.69
C ASN A 52 6.54 -3.47 10.25
N GLU A 53 5.34 -3.25 10.78
CA GLU A 53 4.16 -4.01 10.38
C GLU A 53 3.87 -3.84 8.88
N ALA A 54 4.04 -2.62 8.36
CA ALA A 54 3.91 -2.35 6.93
C ALA A 54 4.97 -3.07 6.07
N LEU A 55 6.19 -3.29 6.58
CA LEU A 55 7.21 -4.08 5.88
C LEU A 55 6.95 -5.58 5.95
N GLU A 56 6.41 -6.07 7.07
CA GLU A 56 6.23 -7.50 7.32
C GLU A 56 4.97 -8.06 6.67
N ARG A 57 3.86 -7.31 6.74
CA ARG A 57 2.54 -7.75 6.27
C ARG A 57 1.99 -6.93 5.11
N GLY A 58 2.51 -5.72 4.91
CA GLY A 58 2.06 -4.84 3.85
C GLY A 58 2.59 -5.24 2.47
N LEU A 59 1.86 -4.85 1.42
CA LEU A 59 2.32 -5.04 0.05
C LEU A 59 3.32 -3.95 -0.32
N GLY A 60 4.55 -4.37 -0.63
CA GLY A 60 5.62 -3.45 -1.04
C GLY A 60 5.98 -2.41 0.02
N GLY A 61 5.83 -2.76 1.31
CA GLY A 61 6.05 -1.84 2.42
C GLY A 61 4.88 -0.87 2.68
N THR A 62 3.72 -1.10 2.07
CA THR A 62 2.52 -0.29 2.30
C THR A 62 1.46 -1.11 3.01
N ALA A 63 0.96 -0.61 4.14
CA ALA A 63 -0.15 -1.18 4.87
C ALA A 63 -1.13 -0.09 5.30
N TYR A 64 -2.35 -0.51 5.58
CA TYR A 64 -3.44 0.37 5.96
C TYR A 64 -3.89 0.02 7.37
N PHE A 65 -4.24 1.04 8.14
CA PHE A 65 -4.64 0.90 9.53
C PHE A 65 -5.89 1.72 9.81
N THR A 66 -6.68 1.31 10.79
CA THR A 66 -7.86 2.04 11.24
C THR A 66 -7.84 2.28 12.75
N ASN A 67 -8.54 3.30 13.21
CA ASN A 67 -8.89 3.42 14.64
C ASN A 67 -10.29 2.88 14.97
N GLY A 68 -11.00 2.31 13.99
CA GLY A 68 -12.39 1.87 14.11
C GLY A 68 -13.44 2.98 14.00
N GLU A 69 -13.03 4.25 14.04
CA GLU A 69 -13.92 5.41 14.07
C GLU A 69 -13.77 6.24 12.78
N GLY A 70 -13.79 5.57 11.63
CA GLY A 70 -13.73 6.21 10.31
C GLY A 70 -12.38 6.81 9.92
N ARG A 71 -11.34 6.75 10.77
CA ARG A 71 -9.98 7.20 10.40
C ARG A 71 -9.21 6.04 9.79
N VAL A 72 -8.74 6.24 8.57
CA VAL A 72 -7.85 5.30 7.87
C VAL A 72 -6.46 5.93 7.74
N VAL A 73 -5.42 5.15 8.02
CA VAL A 73 -4.03 5.57 7.94
C VAL A 73 -3.30 4.69 6.95
N GLU A 74 -2.87 5.27 5.84
CA GLU A 74 -1.91 4.66 4.95
C GLU A 74 -0.51 4.84 5.55
N VAL A 75 0.19 3.74 5.81
CA VAL A 75 1.58 3.74 6.25
C VAL A 75 2.41 3.14 5.14
N ARG A 76 3.46 3.87 4.75
CA ARG A 76 4.45 3.41 3.78
C ARG A 76 5.81 3.40 4.42
N ALA A 77 6.47 2.26 4.36
CA ALA A 77 7.72 1.99 5.04
C ALA A 77 8.77 1.45 4.07
N LYS A 78 10.02 1.82 4.33
CA LYS A 78 11.19 1.30 3.59
C LYS A 78 12.37 1.19 4.52
N LYS A 79 13.04 0.04 4.47
CA LYS A 79 14.35 -0.14 5.10
C LYS A 79 15.44 0.39 4.17
N MET A 80 16.25 1.32 4.69
CA MET A 80 17.35 1.94 3.97
C MET A 80 18.59 1.04 3.99
N ALA A 81 19.53 1.27 3.08
CA ALA A 81 20.82 0.57 3.08
C ALA A 81 21.64 0.80 4.36
N SER A 82 21.43 1.94 5.05
CA SER A 82 22.01 2.22 6.36
C SER A 82 21.44 1.36 7.49
N GLY A 83 20.34 0.65 7.26
CA GLY A 83 19.56 -0.07 8.27
C GLY A 83 18.40 0.73 8.84
N ASP A 84 18.34 2.04 8.59
CA ASP A 84 17.27 2.92 9.09
C ASP A 84 15.91 2.56 8.50
N LEU A 85 14.88 2.61 9.35
CA LEU A 85 13.50 2.49 8.91
C LEU A 85 12.93 3.89 8.61
N ARG A 86 12.59 4.14 7.35
CA ARG A 86 11.87 5.36 6.95
C ARG A 86 10.39 5.08 6.78
N VAL A 87 9.56 5.92 7.41
CA VAL A 87 8.12 5.73 7.44
C VAL A 87 7.42 7.04 7.07
N THR A 88 6.45 6.95 6.18
CA THR A 88 5.49 8.01 5.86
C THR A 88 4.12 7.54 6.28
N LYS A 89 3.32 8.44 6.87
CA LYS A 89 1.91 8.17 7.17
C LYS A 89 1.04 9.25 6.55
N ARG A 90 -0.06 8.84 5.92
CA ARG A 90 -1.12 9.75 5.48
C ARG A 90 -2.43 9.29 6.08
N ARG A 91 -3.16 10.24 6.65
CA ARG A 91 -4.43 9.98 7.33
C ARG A 91 -5.55 10.55 6.48
N VAL A 92 -6.65 9.82 6.45
CA VAL A 92 -7.93 10.29 5.92
C VAL A 92 -9.03 10.03 6.93
N PHE A 93 -10.11 10.79 6.85
CA PHE A 93 -11.26 10.64 7.72
C PHE A 93 -12.57 10.51 6.94
N ILE A 94 -13.33 9.47 7.27
CA ILE A 94 -14.69 9.24 6.79
C ILE A 94 -15.65 9.55 7.94
N PRO A 95 -16.46 10.63 7.86
CA PRO A 95 -17.43 10.95 8.90
C PRO A 95 -18.56 9.91 8.98
N LYS A 96 -18.99 9.58 10.20
CA LYS A 96 -20.11 8.64 10.43
C LYS A 96 -21.42 9.05 9.74
N ASN A 97 -21.70 10.36 9.70
CA ASN A 97 -22.92 10.93 9.11
C ASN A 97 -22.58 11.71 7.84
N TYR A 98 -21.74 11.16 6.98
CA TYR A 98 -21.39 11.80 5.71
C TYR A 98 -22.60 11.86 4.79
N VAL A 99 -23.05 13.07 4.43
CA VAL A 99 -24.15 13.26 3.47
C VAL A 99 -23.56 13.68 2.13
N ALA A 100 -23.57 12.75 1.18
CA ALA A 100 -23.08 12.99 -0.17
C ALA A 100 -24.17 13.61 -1.05
N LYS A 101 -23.80 14.01 -2.28
CA LYS A 101 -24.76 14.53 -3.27
C LYS A 101 -25.72 13.46 -3.78
N ASN A 102 -25.30 12.20 -3.77
CA ASN A 102 -26.13 11.07 -4.17
C ASN A 102 -26.35 10.11 -2.98
N HIS A 103 -27.43 9.35 -3.05
CA HIS A 103 -27.80 8.41 -1.99
C HIS A 103 -26.79 7.26 -1.89
N ASP A 104 -26.31 6.76 -3.03
CA ASP A 104 -25.39 5.61 -3.06
C ASP A 104 -24.06 5.88 -2.35
N GLN A 105 -23.46 7.07 -2.52
CA GLN A 105 -22.23 7.43 -1.80
C GLN A 105 -22.46 7.65 -0.30
N THR A 106 -23.66 8.09 0.09
CA THR A 106 -24.04 8.20 1.50
C THR A 106 -24.09 6.81 2.13
N LEU A 107 -24.74 5.86 1.45
CA LEU A 107 -24.80 4.46 1.86
C LEU A 107 -23.41 3.81 1.90
N GLU A 108 -22.58 4.06 0.89
CA GLU A 108 -21.20 3.56 0.83
C GLU A 108 -20.35 4.09 1.99
N ALA A 109 -20.52 5.36 2.38
CA ALA A 109 -19.83 5.94 3.53
C ALA A 109 -20.24 5.27 4.85
N GLU A 110 -21.54 5.07 5.06
CA GLU A 110 -22.07 4.38 6.24
C GLU A 110 -21.56 2.94 6.32
N GLN A 111 -21.62 2.19 5.21
CA GLN A 111 -21.12 0.83 5.13
C GLN A 111 -19.62 0.75 5.40
N THR A 112 -18.85 1.65 4.78
CA THR A 112 -17.40 1.71 4.99
C THR A 112 -17.07 2.02 6.44
N TYR A 113 -17.79 2.97 7.06
CA TYR A 113 -17.60 3.32 8.47
C TYR A 113 -17.86 2.11 9.37
N SER A 114 -19.00 1.45 9.23
CA SER A 114 -19.33 0.25 10.02
C SER A 114 -18.34 -0.88 9.78
N ARG A 115 -17.90 -1.07 8.54
CA ARG A 115 -16.90 -2.12 8.23
C ARG A 115 -15.55 -1.83 8.89
N LEU A 116 -15.15 -0.57 9.00
CA LEU A 116 -13.92 -0.19 9.71
C LEU A 116 -14.01 -0.45 11.21
N GLU A 117 -15.19 -0.29 11.81
CA GLU A 117 -15.45 -0.63 13.21
C GLU A 117 -15.30 -2.14 13.44
N GLU A 118 -15.99 -2.96 12.64
CA GLU A 118 -15.88 -4.43 12.68
C GLU A 118 -14.43 -4.91 12.49
N LEU A 119 -13.74 -4.40 11.47
CA LEU A 119 -12.36 -4.77 11.19
C LEU A 119 -11.41 -4.36 12.33
N ALA A 120 -11.70 -3.29 13.06
CA ALA A 120 -10.90 -2.88 14.21
C ALA A 120 -11.04 -3.85 15.40
N GLU A 121 -12.18 -4.50 15.56
CA GLU A 121 -12.41 -5.52 16.59
C GLU A 121 -11.74 -6.86 16.22
N GLU A 122 -11.75 -7.23 14.94
CA GLU A 122 -11.21 -8.50 14.44
C GLU A 122 -9.68 -8.51 14.27
N SER A 123 -9.07 -7.33 14.17
CA SER A 123 -7.69 -7.18 13.72
C SER A 123 -6.69 -6.88 14.85
N PRO A 124 -5.41 -7.26 14.68
CA PRO A 124 -4.37 -6.92 15.65
C PRO A 124 -4.10 -5.41 15.68
N TRP A 125 -3.88 -4.88 16.89
CA TRP A 125 -3.56 -3.48 17.13
C TRP A 125 -2.05 -3.25 17.20
N VAL A 126 -1.56 -2.29 16.42
CA VAL A 126 -0.16 -1.88 16.34
C VAL A 126 -0.09 -0.36 16.41
N GLY A 127 0.71 0.18 17.33
CA GLY A 127 0.90 1.64 17.47
C GLY A 127 -0.40 2.42 17.65
N GLY A 128 -1.40 1.83 18.31
CA GLY A 128 -2.71 2.44 18.55
C GLY A 128 -3.69 2.38 17.37
N TYR A 129 -3.43 1.57 16.34
CA TYR A 129 -4.34 1.34 15.22
C TYR A 129 -4.46 -0.15 14.91
N ALA A 130 -5.65 -0.58 14.48
CA ALA A 130 -5.88 -1.93 13.98
C ALA A 130 -5.36 -2.05 12.54
N LEU A 131 -4.62 -3.12 12.25
CA LEU A 131 -4.14 -3.42 10.90
C LEU A 131 -5.32 -3.86 10.01
N LEU A 132 -5.52 -3.21 8.87
CA LEU A 132 -6.55 -3.59 7.92
C LEU A 132 -6.05 -4.66 6.93
N PRO A 133 -6.92 -5.59 6.51
CA PRO A 133 -6.70 -6.33 5.28
C PRO A 133 -6.41 -5.39 4.11
N GLN A 134 -5.48 -5.79 3.24
CA GLN A 134 -4.87 -4.84 2.30
C GLN A 134 -5.87 -4.24 1.30
N ASN A 135 -6.79 -5.03 0.78
CA ASN A 135 -7.75 -4.57 -0.24
C ASN A 135 -8.80 -3.64 0.40
N GLU A 136 -9.33 -4.04 1.54
CA GLU A 136 -10.30 -3.31 2.35
C GLU A 136 -9.71 -1.98 2.82
N GLY A 137 -8.47 -1.99 3.28
CA GLY A 137 -7.76 -0.78 3.70
C GLY A 137 -7.45 0.17 2.55
N TYR A 138 -7.11 -0.36 1.37
CA TYR A 138 -6.90 0.46 0.17
C TYR A 138 -8.20 1.14 -0.29
N GLU A 139 -9.30 0.40 -0.40
CA GLU A 139 -10.58 0.95 -0.82
C GLU A 139 -11.11 1.97 0.19
N ALA A 140 -11.05 1.66 1.49
CA ALA A 140 -11.46 2.61 2.53
C ALA A 140 -10.58 3.88 2.52
N TYR A 141 -9.27 3.75 2.33
CA TYR A 141 -8.38 4.90 2.21
C TYR A 141 -8.73 5.76 0.99
N LYS A 142 -8.93 5.14 -0.17
CA LYS A 142 -9.29 5.84 -1.41
C LYS A 142 -10.63 6.55 -1.29
N PHE A 143 -11.62 5.92 -0.66
CA PHE A 143 -12.90 6.54 -0.35
C PHE A 143 -12.72 7.75 0.57
N GLY A 144 -11.93 7.63 1.64
CA GLY A 144 -11.61 8.75 2.54
C GLY A 144 -10.93 9.92 1.82
N VAL A 145 -10.01 9.66 0.89
CA VAL A 145 -9.40 10.72 0.06
C VAL A 145 -10.46 11.45 -0.77
N MET A 146 -11.43 10.72 -1.33
CA MET A 146 -12.53 11.30 -2.10
C MET A 146 -13.42 12.17 -1.20
N VAL A 147 -13.82 11.68 -0.03
CA VAL A 147 -14.61 12.43 0.96
C VAL A 147 -13.91 13.73 1.38
N GLU A 148 -12.63 13.68 1.73
CA GLU A 148 -11.86 14.88 2.10
C GLU A 148 -11.76 15.87 0.92
N THR A 149 -11.61 15.36 -0.30
CA THR A 149 -11.53 16.21 -1.50
C THR A 149 -12.87 16.91 -1.76
N GLU A 150 -14.00 16.20 -1.64
CA GLU A 150 -15.33 16.77 -1.79
C GLU A 150 -15.64 17.81 -0.70
N PHE A 151 -15.30 17.50 0.55
CA PHE A 151 -15.45 18.42 1.67
C PHE A 151 -14.71 19.74 1.44
N ASN A 152 -13.43 19.65 1.03
CA ASN A 152 -12.60 20.82 0.75
C ASN A 152 -13.10 21.62 -0.45
N ARG A 153 -13.60 20.98 -1.51
CA ARG A 153 -14.17 21.67 -2.68
C ARG A 153 -15.40 22.50 -2.31
N ASN A 154 -16.30 21.95 -1.48
CA ASN A 154 -17.51 22.65 -1.08
C ASN A 154 -17.18 23.86 -0.19
N HIS A 155 -16.20 23.77 0.71
CA HIS A 155 -15.79 24.89 1.56
C HIS A 155 -15.06 26.01 0.81
N VAL A 156 -14.41 25.72 -0.32
CA VAL A 156 -13.79 26.75 -1.18
C VAL A 156 -14.85 27.44 -2.06
N SER A 157 -15.95 26.77 -2.38
CA SER A 157 -17.07 27.36 -3.15
C SER A 157 -17.90 28.37 -2.35
N ASP A 158 -17.82 28.34 -1.02
CA ASP A 158 -18.63 29.17 -0.12
C ASP A 158 -17.89 30.48 0.32
N ASN A 159 -16.68 30.72 -0.20
CA ASN A 159 -15.89 31.96 0.01
C ASN A 159 -15.67 32.72 -1.30
#